data_AF-A0LA25-F1
#
_entry.id   AF-A0LA25-F1
#
_cell.length_a   1.000
_cell.length_b   1.000
_cell.length_c   1.000
_cell.angle_alpha   90.00
_cell.angle_beta   90.00
_cell.angle_gamma   90.00
#
_symmetry.space_group_name_H-M   'P 1'
#
loop_
_entity.id
_entity.type
_entity.pdbx_description
1 polymer ?
#
loop_
_entity_poly.entity_id
_entity_poly.type
_entity_poly.pdbx_seq_one_letter_code
_entity_poly.pdbx_strand_id
1 'polypeptide(L)'
;MGRRGTRHSTLTPHARRVAEVLSRSGFHPHPGPIDPKGGRGGVLRIKLSADANRTRVRVAGGGVQELYLYGQADLQQVERVLTAALGQQVLEALVDGRGA
;
A
#
# COMPACT_ATOMS: atom_id res chain seq x y z
N MET A 1 24.46 -17.85 -13.36
CA MET A 1 23.83 -17.69 -12.02
C MET A 1 22.36 -17.36 -12.23
N GLY A 2 21.48 -18.29 -11.83
CA GLY A 2 20.06 -18.28 -12.21
C GLY A 2 19.29 -17.06 -11.72
N ARG A 3 18.51 -16.47 -12.64
CA ARG A 3 17.52 -15.42 -12.40
C ARG A 3 16.60 -15.86 -11.24
N ARG A 4 16.77 -15.23 -10.07
CA ARG A 4 15.81 -15.38 -8.95
C ARG A 4 14.51 -14.73 -9.40
N GLY A 5 13.54 -15.58 -9.72
CA GLY A 5 12.20 -15.17 -10.10
C GLY A 5 11.66 -14.14 -9.11
N THR A 6 11.06 -13.10 -9.66
CA THR A 6 10.14 -12.22 -8.96
C THR A 6 9.13 -13.12 -8.24
N ARG A 7 9.34 -13.39 -6.95
CA ARG A 7 8.31 -14.02 -6.13
C ARG A 7 7.15 -13.04 -6.09
N HIS A 8 6.09 -13.31 -6.85
CA HIS A 8 4.87 -12.50 -6.89
C HIS A 8 4.18 -12.40 -5.51
N SER A 9 4.72 -13.05 -4.48
CA SER A 9 4.26 -13.09 -3.09
C SER A 9 5.16 -12.35 -2.09
N THR A 10 6.30 -11.78 -2.49
CA THR A 10 7.17 -11.09 -1.52
C THR A 10 6.64 -9.69 -1.22
N LEU A 11 6.18 -9.49 0.01
CA LEU A 11 5.85 -8.16 0.52
C LEU A 11 7.11 -7.49 1.08
N THR A 12 7.29 -6.21 0.76
CA THR A 12 8.22 -5.33 1.47
C THR A 12 7.80 -5.24 2.95
N PRO A 13 8.73 -4.96 3.89
CA PRO A 13 8.39 -4.92 5.32
C PRO A 13 7.20 -3.99 5.64
N HIS A 14 7.15 -2.84 4.97
CA HIS A 14 6.05 -1.89 5.11
C HIS A 14 4.76 -2.34 4.46
N ALA A 15 4.81 -2.89 3.24
CA ALA A 15 3.62 -3.43 2.59
C ALA A 15 3.04 -4.61 3.37
N ARG A 16 3.89 -5.43 4.02
CA ARG A 16 3.46 -6.48 4.94
C ARG A 16 2.71 -5.90 6.13
N ARG A 17 3.24 -4.87 6.78
CA ARG A 17 2.56 -4.19 7.89
C ARG A 17 1.20 -3.64 7.48
N VAL A 18 1.11 -3.00 6.31
CA VAL A 18 -0.16 -2.47 5.78
C VAL A 18 -1.14 -3.61 5.45
N ALA A 19 -0.68 -4.68 4.80
CA ALA A 19 -1.51 -5.83 4.50
C ALA A 19 -2.05 -6.51 5.78
N GLU A 20 -1.24 -6.65 6.83
CA GLU A 20 -1.69 -7.21 8.11
C GLU A 20 -2.78 -6.37 8.77
N VAL A 21 -2.67 -5.04 8.73
CA VAL A 21 -3.72 -4.14 9.22
C VAL A 21 -5.02 -4.35 8.44
N LEU A 22 -4.95 -4.33 7.11
CA LEU A 22 -6.13 -4.49 6.25
C LEU A 22 -6.80 -5.86 6.48
N SER A 23 -6.02 -6.94 6.55
CA SER A 23 -6.52 -8.29 6.82
C SER A 23 -7.22 -8.41 8.17
N ARG A 24 -6.69 -7.77 9.22
CA ARG A 24 -7.33 -7.76 10.55
C ARG A 24 -8.67 -7.02 10.57
N SER A 25 -8.87 -6.10 9.63
CA SER A 25 -10.13 -5.36 9.45
C SER A 25 -11.08 -6.01 8.45
N GLY A 26 -10.80 -7.24 7.99
CA GLY A 26 -11.68 -8.01 7.10
C GLY A 26 -11.48 -7.76 5.61
N PHE A 27 -10.46 -7.00 5.21
CA PHE A 27 -10.09 -6.85 3.80
C PHE A 27 -9.19 -8.00 3.33
N HIS A 28 -9.17 -8.24 2.02
CA HIS A 28 -8.29 -9.23 1.40
C HIS A 28 -7.25 -8.53 0.49
N PRO A 29 -6.10 -8.08 1.03
CA PRO A 29 -5.07 -7.42 0.25
C PRO A 29 -4.29 -8.43 -0.61
N HIS A 30 -4.29 -8.17 -1.92
CA HIS A 30 -3.51 -8.92 -2.89
C HIS A 30 -2.21 -8.18 -3.21
N PRO A 31 -1.04 -8.86 -3.19
CA PRO A 31 0.23 -8.24 -3.54
C PRO A 31 0.22 -7.81 -5.00
N GLY A 32 0.61 -6.56 -5.23
CA GLY A 32 0.83 -5.97 -6.53
C GLY A 32 2.32 -5.79 -6.86
N PRO A 33 2.63 -5.03 -7.92
CA PRO A 33 3.99 -4.77 -8.35
C PRO A 33 4.84 -4.09 -7.27
N ILE A 34 6.15 -4.35 -7.35
CA ILE A 34 7.18 -3.76 -6.48
C ILE A 34 8.11 -2.92 -7.36
N ASP A 35 8.27 -1.66 -7.00
CA ASP A 35 9.31 -0.78 -7.49
C ASP A 35 10.39 -0.59 -6.41
N PRO A 36 11.51 -1.32 -6.46
CA PRO A 36 12.57 -1.21 -5.47
C PRO A 36 13.35 0.11 -5.55
N LYS A 37 13.21 0.89 -6.64
CA LYS A 37 13.86 2.19 -6.82
C LYS A 37 12.96 3.35 -6.38
N GLY A 38 11.65 3.12 -6.31
CA GLY A 38 10.66 4.07 -5.80
C GLY A 38 10.69 4.19 -4.27
N GLY A 39 10.25 5.33 -3.73
CA GLY A 39 10.05 5.49 -2.27
C GLY A 39 11.34 5.67 -1.48
N ARG A 40 12.17 6.64 -1.89
CA ARG A 40 13.36 7.07 -1.14
C ARG A 40 12.97 7.66 0.21
N GLY A 41 13.71 7.26 1.26
CA GLY A 41 13.43 7.59 2.66
C GLY A 41 12.67 6.45 3.31
N GLY A 42 13.26 5.80 4.32
CA GLY A 42 12.69 4.63 5.02
C GLY A 42 11.38 4.89 5.80
N VAL A 43 10.79 6.07 5.63
CA VAL A 43 9.55 6.50 6.27
C VAL A 43 8.36 5.92 5.51
N LEU A 44 7.43 5.30 6.25
CA LEU A 44 6.21 4.73 5.70
C LEU A 44 5.30 5.83 5.14
N ARG A 45 4.87 5.69 3.88
CA ARG A 45 3.87 6.55 3.24
C ARG A 45 2.87 5.72 2.46
N ILE A 46 1.58 6.07 2.51
CA ILE A 46 0.51 5.31 1.87
C ILE A 46 -0.34 6.21 0.98
N LYS A 47 -0.66 5.77 -0.25
CA LYS A 47 -1.60 6.44 -1.14
C LYS A 47 -2.74 5.50 -1.48
N LEU A 48 -3.97 5.98 -1.36
CA LEU A 48 -5.16 5.29 -1.79
C LEU A 48 -5.62 5.82 -3.14
N SER A 49 -6.09 4.93 -4.00
CA SER A 49 -6.70 5.28 -5.28
C SER A 49 -7.76 4.24 -5.63
N ALA A 50 -8.93 4.68 -6.05
CA ALA A 50 -9.94 3.80 -6.61
C ALA A 50 -9.66 3.59 -8.11
N ASP A 51 -9.58 2.33 -8.52
CA ASP A 51 -9.66 1.91 -9.92
C ASP A 51 -11.07 1.36 -10.20
N ALA A 52 -11.44 1.18 -11.47
CA ALA A 52 -12.78 0.74 -11.87
C ALA A 52 -13.29 -0.54 -11.17
N ASN A 53 -12.40 -1.46 -10.77
CA ASN A 53 -12.75 -2.77 -10.21
C ASN A 53 -12.08 -3.08 -8.86
N ARG A 54 -11.31 -2.14 -8.30
CA ARG A 54 -10.48 -2.40 -7.12
C ARG A 54 -10.04 -1.11 -6.43
N THR A 55 -9.71 -1.21 -5.16
CA THR A 55 -9.00 -0.15 -4.44
C THR A 55 -7.51 -0.48 -4.42
N ARG A 56 -6.69 0.43 -4.95
CA ARG A 56 -5.23 0.33 -4.97
C ARG A 56 -4.63 1.11 -3.80
N VAL A 57 -3.80 0.42 -3.03
CA VAL A 57 -3.04 0.94 -1.88
C VAL A 57 -1.56 0.92 -2.23
N ARG A 58 -0.95 2.08 -2.48
CA ARG A 58 0.47 2.20 -2.79
C ARG A 58 1.24 2.52 -1.51
N VAL A 59 2.16 1.64 -1.14
CA VAL A 59 2.95 1.72 0.11
C VAL A 59 4.40 2.03 -0.22
N ALA A 60 4.97 3.06 0.39
CA ALA A 60 6.37 3.48 0.22
C ALA A 60 7.14 3.45 1.56
N GLY A 61 8.45 3.17 1.53
CA GLY A 61 9.33 3.28 2.71
C GLY A 61 10.66 2.49 2.58
N GLY A 62 11.46 2.75 1.54
CA GLY A 62 12.62 1.92 1.17
C GLY A 62 12.33 0.98 -0.01
N GLY A 63 11.47 1.45 -0.92
CA GLY A 63 10.80 0.68 -1.96
C GLY A 63 9.34 1.11 -2.04
N VAL A 64 8.72 0.96 -3.19
CA VAL A 64 7.27 1.13 -3.38
C VAL A 64 6.68 -0.23 -3.71
N GLN A 65 5.57 -0.58 -3.07
CA GLN A 65 4.78 -1.75 -3.44
C GLN A 65 3.30 -1.41 -3.43
N GLU A 66 2.57 -1.95 -4.40
CA GLU A 66 1.12 -1.83 -4.46
C GLU A 66 0.45 -3.04 -3.79
N LEU A 67 -0.68 -2.78 -3.14
CA LEU A 67 -1.63 -3.79 -2.68
C LEU A 67 -2.98 -3.48 -3.33
N TYR A 68 -3.70 -4.52 -3.73
CA TYR A 68 -5.01 -4.41 -4.34
C TYR A 68 -6.08 -5.02 -3.46
N LEU A 69 -7.18 -4.30 -3.28
CA LEU A 69 -8.41 -4.79 -2.67
C LEU A 69 -9.44 -4.98 -3.79
N TYR A 70 -9.69 -6.23 -4.17
CA TYR A 70 -10.70 -6.54 -5.18
C TYR A 70 -12.10 -6.58 -4.54
N GLY A 71 -13.10 -6.11 -5.29
CA GLY A 71 -14.49 -6.01 -4.82
C GLY A 71 -14.88 -4.60 -4.38
N GLN A 72 -16.04 -4.45 -3.74
CA GLN A 72 -16.55 -3.16 -3.24
C GLN A 72 -15.82 -2.75 -1.95
N ALA A 73 -14.54 -2.39 -2.06
CA ALA A 73 -13.79 -1.79 -0.97
C ALA A 73 -13.99 -0.28 -0.98
N ASP A 74 -14.82 0.23 -0.06
CA ASP A 74 -15.01 1.67 0.13
C ASP A 74 -13.70 2.35 0.54
N LEU A 75 -13.25 3.32 -0.27
CA LEU A 75 -12.00 4.04 -0.06
C LEU A 75 -12.00 4.78 1.29
N GLN A 76 -13.15 5.33 1.71
CA GLN A 76 -13.30 6.01 3.00
C GLN A 76 -13.20 5.03 4.19
N GLN A 77 -13.68 3.79 4.02
CA GLN A 77 -13.52 2.76 5.03
C GLN A 77 -12.05 2.30 5.14
N VAL A 78 -11.39 2.09 4.00
CA VAL A 78 -9.96 1.72 3.95
C VAL A 78 -9.09 2.81 4.58
N GLU A 79 -9.38 4.07 4.26
CA GLU A 79 -8.71 5.23 4.85
C GLU A 79 -8.85 5.25 6.37
N ARG A 80 -10.07 5.12 6.90
CA ARG A 80 -10.33 5.10 8.35
C ARG A 80 -9.57 3.98 9.06
N VAL A 81 -9.56 2.78 8.50
CA VAL A 81 -8.83 1.63 9.06
C VAL A 81 -7.33 1.90 9.13
N LEU A 82 -6.75 2.41 8.04
CA LEU A 82 -5.32 2.68 7.98
C LEU A 82 -4.92 3.85 8.88
N THR A 83 -5.70 4.91 8.93
CA THR A 83 -5.49 6.05 9.84
C THR A 83 -5.57 5.62 11.30
N ALA A 84 -6.55 4.80 11.68
CA ALA A 84 -6.69 4.31 13.05
C ALA A 84 -5.51 3.42 13.50
N ALA A 85 -4.93 2.64 12.58
CA ALA A 85 -3.86 1.69 12.91
C ALA A 85 -2.44 2.26 12.77
N LEU A 86 -2.22 3.20 11.84
CA LEU A 86 -0.88 3.68 11.45
C LEU A 86 -0.69 5.19 11.66
N GLY A 87 -1.77 5.93 11.91
CA GLY A 87 -1.76 7.38 12.07
C GLY A 87 -1.99 8.15 10.76
N GLN A 88 -2.64 9.31 10.86
CA GLN A 88 -3.04 10.14 9.72
C GLN A 88 -1.85 10.66 8.89
N GLN A 89 -0.73 10.97 9.55
CA GLN A 89 0.50 11.47 8.93
C GLN A 89 1.10 10.49 7.89
N VAL A 90 0.77 9.20 8.00
CA VAL A 90 1.25 8.16 7.07
C VAL A 90 0.45 8.17 5.75
N LEU A 91 -0.84 8.54 5.78
CA LEU A 91 -1.69 8.62 4.60
C LEU A 91 -1.52 9.95 3.85
N GLU A 92 -1.29 11.05 4.57
CA GLU A 92 -1.15 12.39 3.97
C GLU A 92 0.11 12.54 3.12
N ALA A 93 1.17 11.77 3.43
CA ALA A 93 2.48 11.89 2.79
C ALA A 93 2.52 11.53 1.27
N LEU A 94 1.41 11.09 0.67
CA LEU A 94 1.25 10.91 -0.78
C LEU A 94 0.02 11.64 -1.37
N VAL A 95 -0.77 12.32 -0.54
CA VAL A 95 -1.86 13.23 -0.94
C VAL A 95 -1.33 14.64 -1.23
N ASP A 96 -0.20 15.01 -0.61
CA ASP A 96 0.54 16.26 -0.81
C ASP A 96 1.29 16.38 -2.15
N GLY A 97 0.76 15.75 -3.20
CA GLY A 97 1.20 15.89 -4.60
C GLY A 97 0.26 16.76 -5.43
N ARG A 98 -0.64 17.52 -4.80
CA ARG A 98 -1.41 18.60 -5.44
C ARG A 98 -0.97 19.92 -4.81
N GLY A 99 0.16 20.46 -5.26
CA GLY A 99 0.65 21.75 -4.74
C GLY A 99 2.06 22.12 -5.13
N ALA A 100 2.42 21.99 -6.42
CA ALA A 100 3.39 22.83 -7.16
C ALA A 100 3.52 22.29 -8.59
#